data_AF-A0A0L0BKR3-F1
#
_entry.id   AF-A0A0L0BKR3-F1
#
_cell.length_a   1.000
_cell.length_b   1.000
_cell.length_c   1.000
_cell.angle_alpha   90.00
_cell.angle_beta   90.00
_cell.angle_gamma   90.00
#
_symmetry.space_group_name_H-M   'P 1'
#
loop_
_entity.id
_entity.type
_entity.pdbx_description
1 polymer ?
#
loop_
_entity_poly.entity_id
_entity_poly.type
_entity_poly.pdbx_seq_one_letter_code
_entity_poly.pdbx_strand_id
1 'polypeptide(L)'
;MVIGLVSGGLGGGIIAVALLVLATGLYTAVTGRPSWARLTGRKAGMITAGIAVVALLAGAAITLPQQSAPDTAALAELETLPIKGRAPKTGYSREEFGPAWADVDRNGCDTRNDILTRDLTDVVYTDPANCRVQSGTLDDPYTGTVIDFRRGQDTSSRVQIDHVVALSDAWQKGAQQLSAAQRLALANDPRNLQAADGPANRQKSDGDAATWLPPNREYRCEYVARQISVKATYTLWVTQAEHDAMADILDDCGDTPTPTDQGTPSIPPSSGPAPVETQEPPAPAAPEPYYENCDAVRAAGAAPIREGQPGFRSRLDGNNDGVACG
;
A
#
# COMPACT_ATOMS: atom_id res chain seq x y z
N MET A 1 -45.82 -4.66 -11.97
CA MET A 1 -45.02 -4.33 -10.78
C MET A 1 -44.52 -5.61 -10.12
N VAL A 2 -43.61 -6.36 -10.76
CA VAL A 2 -42.82 -7.47 -10.17
C VAL A 2 -41.56 -7.67 -11.04
N ILE A 3 -40.73 -6.65 -11.23
CA ILE A 3 -39.39 -6.79 -11.83
C ILE A 3 -38.51 -5.76 -11.13
N GLY A 4 -37.87 -6.16 -10.04
CA GLY A 4 -37.00 -5.26 -9.27
C GLY A 4 -36.24 -5.90 -8.10
N LEU A 5 -36.21 -7.23 -7.99
CA LEU A 5 -35.56 -7.94 -6.87
C LEU A 5 -34.28 -8.70 -7.25
N VAL A 6 -33.74 -8.54 -8.46
CA VAL A 6 -32.60 -9.34 -8.93
C VAL A 6 -31.23 -8.66 -8.69
N SER A 7 -31.18 -7.53 -8.00
CA SER A 7 -29.91 -6.86 -7.66
C SER A 7 -29.24 -7.37 -6.37
N GLY A 8 -29.81 -8.38 -5.70
CA GLY A 8 -29.44 -8.74 -4.31
C GLY A 8 -28.66 -10.04 -4.10
N GLY A 9 -27.68 -10.40 -4.93
CA GLY A 9 -26.77 -11.53 -4.64
C GLY A 9 -27.41 -12.87 -4.26
N LEU A 10 -26.63 -13.79 -3.66
CA LEU A 10 -27.10 -15.12 -3.24
C LEU A 10 -28.22 -15.03 -2.18
N GLY A 11 -28.08 -14.09 -1.23
CA GLY A 11 -29.04 -13.89 -0.13
C GLY A 11 -30.42 -13.42 -0.59
N GLY A 12 -30.47 -12.46 -1.53
CA GLY A 12 -31.73 -11.99 -2.12
C GLY A 12 -32.46 -13.06 -2.93
N GLY A 13 -31.71 -13.95 -3.61
CA GLY A 13 -32.27 -15.12 -4.28
C GLY A 13 -32.94 -16.10 -3.31
N ILE A 14 -32.30 -16.39 -2.18
CA ILE A 14 -32.84 -17.25 -1.12
C ILE A 14 -34.13 -16.66 -0.53
N ILE A 15 -34.14 -15.36 -0.25
CA ILE A 15 -35.30 -14.66 0.31
C ILE A 15 -36.49 -14.70 -0.67
N ALA A 16 -36.27 -14.42 -1.96
CA ALA A 16 -37.33 -14.42 -2.96
C ALA A 16 -37.99 -15.80 -3.12
N VAL A 17 -37.18 -16.87 -3.15
CA VAL A 17 -37.68 -18.24 -3.22
C VAL A 17 -38.41 -18.60 -1.92
N ALA A 18 -37.86 -18.25 -0.77
CA ALA A 18 -38.48 -18.56 0.52
C ALA A 18 -39.84 -17.86 0.71
N LEU A 19 -40.03 -16.63 0.22
CA LEU A 19 -41.33 -15.94 0.25
C LEU A 19 -42.40 -16.67 -0.59
N LEU A 20 -42.04 -17.17 -1.77
CA LEU A 20 -42.94 -17.95 -2.63
C LEU A 20 -43.33 -19.28 -1.99
N VAL A 21 -42.37 -19.96 -1.36
CA VAL A 21 -42.60 -21.22 -0.64
C VAL A 21 -43.46 -20.97 0.61
N LEU A 22 -43.22 -19.88 1.33
CA LEU A 22 -44.01 -19.49 2.50
C LEU A 22 -45.48 -19.24 2.12
N ALA A 23 -45.73 -18.42 1.09
CA ALA A 23 -47.08 -18.13 0.60
C ALA A 23 -47.82 -19.40 0.15
N THR A 24 -47.11 -20.30 -0.53
CA THR A 24 -47.67 -21.58 -1.00
C THR A 24 -48.01 -22.51 0.18
N GLY A 25 -47.12 -22.61 1.18
CA GLY A 25 -47.34 -23.40 2.39
C GLY A 25 -48.51 -22.88 3.25
N LEU A 26 -48.58 -21.56 3.47
CA LEU A 26 -49.68 -20.91 4.21
C LEU A 26 -51.03 -21.09 3.51
N TYR A 27 -51.09 -20.94 2.18
CA TYR A 27 -52.33 -21.16 1.41
C TYR A 27 -52.88 -22.57 1.64
N THR A 28 -52.04 -23.61 1.54
CA THR A 28 -52.45 -25.00 1.75
C THR A 28 -52.81 -25.27 3.22
N ALA A 29 -52.08 -24.69 4.18
CA ALA A 29 -52.37 -24.85 5.61
C ALA A 29 -53.74 -24.28 6.00
N VAL A 30 -54.08 -23.10 5.49
CA VAL A 30 -55.34 -22.38 5.80
C VAL A 30 -56.53 -23.01 5.07
N THR A 31 -56.40 -23.19 3.75
CA THR A 31 -57.55 -23.61 2.92
C THR A 31 -57.78 -25.11 2.93
N GLY A 32 -56.76 -25.91 3.25
CA GLY A 32 -56.79 -27.38 3.10
C GLY A 32 -56.85 -27.85 1.65
N ARG A 33 -56.75 -26.94 0.67
CA ARG A 33 -56.80 -27.24 -0.76
C ARG A 33 -55.41 -27.56 -1.30
N PRO A 34 -55.31 -28.44 -2.32
CA PRO A 34 -54.03 -28.71 -2.97
C PRO A 34 -53.47 -27.45 -3.63
N SER A 35 -52.17 -27.22 -3.48
CA SER A 35 -51.47 -26.14 -4.19
C SER A 35 -51.03 -26.57 -5.59
N TRP A 36 -50.60 -25.61 -6.41
CA TRP A 36 -49.96 -25.85 -7.70
C TRP A 36 -48.70 -26.72 -7.57
N ALA A 37 -48.02 -26.67 -6.41
CA ALA A 37 -46.88 -27.49 -6.05
C ALA A 37 -47.28 -28.89 -5.51
N ARG A 38 -48.54 -29.30 -5.68
CA ARG A 38 -49.09 -30.60 -5.27
C ARG A 38 -48.97 -30.89 -3.75
N LEU A 39 -48.92 -29.86 -2.91
CA LEU A 39 -48.99 -30.05 -1.46
C LEU A 39 -50.42 -30.44 -1.07
N THR A 40 -50.60 -31.61 -0.47
CA THR A 40 -51.91 -32.12 -0.05
C THR A 40 -52.04 -32.14 1.47
N GLY A 41 -53.08 -31.48 1.97
CA GLY A 41 -53.44 -31.48 3.38
C GLY A 41 -52.70 -30.44 4.23
N ARG A 42 -53.35 -30.06 5.35
CA ARG A 42 -52.90 -28.96 6.22
C ARG A 42 -51.52 -29.20 6.84
N LYS A 43 -51.19 -30.45 7.18
CA LYS A 43 -49.88 -30.83 7.75
C LYS A 43 -48.72 -30.53 6.78
N ALA A 44 -48.88 -30.86 5.49
CA ALA A 44 -47.88 -30.57 4.47
C ALA A 44 -47.70 -29.06 4.25
N GLY A 45 -48.79 -28.30 4.30
CA GLY A 45 -48.74 -26.83 4.25
C GLY A 45 -47.96 -26.22 5.42
N MET A 46 -48.20 -26.67 6.66
CA MET A 46 -47.50 -26.16 7.85
C MET A 46 -45.99 -26.48 7.84
N ILE A 47 -45.60 -27.70 7.43
CA ILE A 47 -44.18 -28.08 7.32
C ILE A 47 -43.47 -27.20 6.29
N THR A 48 -44.11 -26.98 5.14
CA THR A 48 -43.55 -26.16 4.06
C THR A 48 -43.39 -24.70 4.48
N ALA A 49 -44.38 -24.13 5.18
CA ALA A 49 -44.29 -22.78 5.73
C ALA A 49 -43.17 -22.67 6.79
N GLY A 50 -43.01 -23.67 7.66
CA GLY A 50 -41.92 -23.72 8.64
C GLY A 50 -40.53 -23.72 8.01
N ILE A 51 -40.31 -24.55 6.97
CA ILE A 51 -39.04 -24.60 6.23
C ILE A 51 -38.76 -23.25 5.56
N ALA A 52 -39.77 -22.60 4.99
CA ALA A 52 -39.63 -21.29 4.37
C ALA A 52 -39.24 -20.19 5.37
N VAL A 53 -39.76 -20.23 6.61
CA VAL A 53 -39.34 -19.31 7.68
C VAL A 53 -37.86 -19.51 8.03
N VAL A 54 -37.39 -20.76 8.14
CA VAL A 54 -35.97 -21.03 8.39
C VAL A 54 -35.09 -20.52 7.24
N ALA A 55 -35.52 -20.71 5.99
CA ALA A 55 -34.82 -20.21 4.81
C ALA A 55 -34.81 -18.66 4.73
N LEU A 56 -35.89 -17.99 5.18
CA LEU A 56 -35.93 -16.53 5.32
C LEU A 56 -34.94 -16.02 6.35
N LEU A 57 -34.83 -16.68 7.51
CA LEU A 57 -33.88 -16.33 8.55
C LEU A 57 -32.43 -16.54 8.10
N ALA A 58 -32.15 -17.65 7.40
CA ALA A 58 -30.84 -17.92 6.82
C ALA A 58 -30.48 -16.93 5.70
N GLY A 59 -31.43 -16.63 4.81
CA GLY A 59 -31.26 -15.61 3.77
C GLY A 59 -30.98 -14.23 4.36
N ALA A 60 -31.71 -13.85 5.41
CA ALA A 60 -31.49 -12.59 6.12
C ALA A 60 -30.09 -12.50 6.76
N ALA A 61 -29.62 -13.58 7.40
CA ALA A 61 -28.29 -13.65 8.00
C ALA A 61 -27.15 -13.50 6.97
N ILE A 62 -27.35 -14.00 5.74
CA ILE A 62 -26.39 -13.87 4.63
C ILE A 62 -26.43 -12.45 4.01
N THR A 63 -27.58 -11.76 4.09
CA THR A 63 -27.73 -10.38 3.59
C THR A 63 -27.35 -9.30 4.60
N LEU A 64 -27.21 -9.64 5.88
CA LEU A 64 -26.70 -8.69 6.85
C LEU A 64 -25.27 -8.32 6.42
N PRO A 65 -24.96 -7.02 6.25
CA PRO A 65 -23.58 -6.64 6.04
C PRO A 65 -22.78 -7.13 7.24
N GLN A 66 -21.71 -7.87 6.99
CA GLN A 66 -20.75 -8.23 8.01
C GLN A 66 -20.06 -6.94 8.42
N GLN A 67 -20.62 -6.22 9.39
CA GLN A 67 -20.00 -5.05 10.01
C GLN A 67 -18.77 -5.54 10.78
N SER A 68 -17.65 -5.59 10.09
CA SER A 68 -16.35 -5.34 10.69
C SER A 68 -15.97 -3.97 10.15
N ALA A 69 -16.21 -2.91 10.93
CA ALA A 69 -15.69 -1.61 10.58
C ALA A 69 -14.16 -1.75 10.55
N PRO A 70 -13.50 -1.51 9.40
CA PRO A 70 -12.05 -1.67 9.27
C PRO A 70 -11.26 -0.78 10.25
N ASP A 71 -11.86 0.29 10.76
CA ASP A 71 -11.28 1.11 11.84
C ASP A 71 -11.14 0.33 13.16
N THR A 72 -12.11 -0.53 13.50
CA THR A 72 -12.00 -1.42 14.67
C THR A 72 -10.89 -2.46 14.47
N ALA A 73 -10.68 -2.91 13.23
CA ALA A 73 -9.57 -3.80 12.89
C ALA A 73 -8.22 -3.08 12.98
N ALA A 74 -8.14 -1.82 12.52
CA ALA A 74 -6.94 -0.99 12.62
C ALA A 74 -6.57 -0.67 14.08
N LEU A 75 -7.55 -0.33 14.93
CA LEU A 75 -7.33 -0.16 16.38
C LEU A 75 -6.82 -1.46 17.02
N ALA A 76 -7.45 -2.60 16.70
CA ALA A 76 -7.00 -3.89 17.23
C ALA A 76 -5.58 -4.25 16.77
N GLU A 77 -5.20 -3.91 15.53
CA GLU A 77 -3.85 -4.12 15.01
C GLU A 77 -2.84 -3.14 15.64
N LEU A 78 -3.22 -1.88 15.87
CA LEU A 78 -2.40 -0.88 16.57
C LEU A 78 -1.96 -1.37 17.95
N GLU A 79 -2.86 -1.98 18.72
CA GLU A 79 -2.58 -2.55 20.04
C GLU A 79 -1.56 -3.70 20.00
N THR A 80 -1.31 -4.29 18.84
CA THR A 80 -0.27 -5.33 18.68
C THR A 80 1.12 -4.75 18.39
N LEU A 81 1.19 -3.48 17.98
CA LEU A 81 2.46 -2.84 17.63
C LEU A 81 3.29 -2.59 18.90
N PRO A 82 4.57 -2.96 18.93
CA PRO A 82 5.42 -2.60 20.05
C PRO A 82 5.51 -1.08 20.19
N ILE A 83 5.53 -0.58 21.42
CA ILE A 83 5.77 0.83 21.73
C ILE A 83 7.21 1.00 22.22
N LYS A 84 8.03 1.77 21.50
CA LYS A 84 9.43 2.06 21.85
C LYS A 84 9.83 3.46 21.40
N GLY A 85 10.91 4.00 21.95
CA GLY A 85 11.51 5.25 21.46
C GLY A 85 12.11 5.12 20.05
N ARG A 86 12.42 6.25 19.41
CA ARG A 86 13.16 6.28 18.14
C ARG A 86 14.59 5.76 18.36
N ALA A 87 15.03 4.81 17.55
CA ALA A 87 16.43 4.42 17.45
C ALA A 87 17.25 5.52 16.73
N PRO A 88 18.59 5.53 16.85
CA PRO A 88 19.43 6.46 16.11
C PRO A 88 19.29 6.29 14.59
N LYS A 89 19.48 7.39 13.84
CA LYS A 89 19.52 7.39 12.37
C LYS A 89 20.88 6.95 11.81
N THR A 90 21.81 6.50 12.66
CA THR A 90 23.14 6.04 12.25
C THR A 90 23.03 4.90 11.26
N GLY A 91 23.81 4.96 10.17
CA GLY A 91 23.80 3.96 9.10
C GLY A 91 22.61 4.06 8.15
N TYR A 92 21.68 4.98 8.35
CA TYR A 92 20.59 5.20 7.40
C TYR A 92 21.11 5.83 6.11
N SER A 93 20.81 5.16 5.00
CA SER A 93 20.73 5.79 3.68
C SER A 93 19.55 5.17 2.92
N ARG A 94 19.08 5.82 1.85
CA ARG A 94 17.95 5.30 1.06
C ARG A 94 18.33 4.03 0.30
N GLU A 95 19.61 3.91 -0.04
CA GLU A 95 20.19 2.77 -0.75
C GLU A 95 20.11 1.47 0.07
N GLU A 96 19.98 1.56 1.40
CA GLU A 96 19.72 0.40 2.27
C GLU A 96 18.38 -0.30 1.96
N PHE A 97 17.48 0.38 1.27
CA PHE A 97 16.19 -0.15 0.81
C PHE A 97 16.24 -0.65 -0.64
N GLY A 98 17.44 -0.73 -1.23
CA GLY A 98 17.65 -1.22 -2.58
C GLY A 98 17.30 -0.20 -3.66
N PRO A 99 17.23 -0.64 -4.93
CA PRO A 99 16.97 0.24 -6.06
C PRO A 99 15.63 0.96 -5.91
N ALA A 100 15.62 2.27 -6.16
CA ALA A 100 14.40 3.05 -6.15
C ALA A 100 13.45 2.56 -7.26
N TRP A 101 12.18 2.33 -6.90
CA TRP A 101 11.13 1.90 -7.82
C TRP A 101 11.42 0.56 -8.50
N ALA A 102 11.97 -0.41 -7.76
CA ALA A 102 12.26 -1.72 -8.30
C ALA A 102 10.98 -2.45 -8.74
N ASP A 103 10.97 -3.05 -9.92
CA ASP A 103 9.90 -3.97 -10.37
C ASP A 103 9.94 -5.26 -9.52
N VAL A 104 9.31 -5.20 -8.34
CA VAL A 104 9.34 -6.28 -7.34
C VAL A 104 8.34 -7.41 -7.65
N ASP A 105 7.28 -7.12 -8.39
CA ASP A 105 6.27 -8.11 -8.80
C ASP A 105 6.59 -8.73 -10.18
N ARG A 106 7.59 -8.19 -10.89
CA ARG A 106 8.08 -8.62 -12.21
C ARG A 106 7.01 -8.51 -13.29
N ASN A 107 6.16 -7.51 -13.19
CA ASN A 107 5.12 -7.24 -14.18
C ASN A 107 5.64 -6.48 -15.41
N GLY A 108 6.91 -6.01 -15.38
CA GLY A 108 7.55 -5.24 -16.46
C GLY A 108 7.50 -3.72 -16.25
N CYS A 109 6.93 -3.26 -15.14
CA CYS A 109 6.71 -1.87 -14.80
C CYS A 109 7.44 -1.52 -13.50
N ASP A 110 8.06 -0.34 -13.47
CA ASP A 110 8.65 0.15 -12.22
C ASP A 110 7.54 0.50 -11.22
N THR A 111 7.81 0.32 -9.93
CA THR A 111 6.78 0.55 -8.90
C THR A 111 6.25 1.97 -8.93
N ARG A 112 7.04 2.96 -9.35
CA ARG A 112 6.52 4.33 -9.49
C ARG A 112 5.38 4.39 -10.50
N ASN A 113 5.54 3.76 -11.64
CA ASN A 113 4.53 3.71 -12.69
C ASN A 113 3.34 2.84 -12.30
N ASP A 114 3.54 1.78 -11.51
CA ASP A 114 2.42 1.02 -10.93
C ASP A 114 1.56 1.91 -10.03
N ILE A 115 2.19 2.69 -9.15
CA ILE A 115 1.47 3.58 -8.23
C ILE A 115 0.80 4.73 -8.99
N LEU A 116 1.46 5.32 -9.98
CA LEU A 116 0.81 6.32 -10.84
C LEU A 116 -0.37 5.74 -11.61
N THR A 117 -0.27 4.50 -12.08
CA THR A 117 -1.37 3.82 -12.79
C THR A 117 -2.54 3.53 -11.86
N ARG A 118 -2.26 3.16 -10.60
CA ARG A 118 -3.26 2.90 -9.57
C ARG A 118 -3.99 4.18 -9.14
N ASP A 119 -3.24 5.26 -8.91
CA ASP A 119 -3.74 6.44 -8.22
C ASP A 119 -4.25 7.55 -9.15
N LEU A 120 -3.84 7.54 -10.42
CA LEU A 120 -4.33 8.51 -11.39
C LEU A 120 -5.55 7.98 -12.13
N THR A 121 -6.45 8.90 -12.47
CA THR A 121 -7.51 8.69 -13.46
C THR A 121 -7.06 9.24 -14.82
N ASP A 122 -7.77 8.87 -15.90
CA ASP A 122 -7.49 9.33 -17.27
C ASP A 122 -6.04 9.15 -17.71
N VAL A 123 -5.45 8.01 -17.34
CA VAL A 123 -4.03 7.70 -17.56
C VAL A 123 -3.70 7.59 -19.04
N VAL A 124 -2.67 8.32 -19.46
CA VAL A 124 -2.06 8.21 -20.79
C VAL A 124 -0.62 7.76 -20.62
N TYR A 125 -0.19 6.77 -21.40
CA TYR A 125 1.16 6.20 -21.37
C TYR A 125 2.05 6.78 -22.48
N THR A 126 3.33 6.99 -22.20
CA THR A 126 4.34 7.15 -23.28
C THR A 126 4.69 5.82 -23.92
N ASP A 127 4.65 4.75 -23.13
CA ASP A 127 4.98 3.40 -23.56
C ASP A 127 4.12 2.41 -22.76
N PRO A 128 3.08 1.83 -23.38
CA PRO A 128 2.22 0.86 -22.72
C PRO A 128 2.94 -0.44 -22.31
N ALA A 129 4.07 -0.79 -22.95
CA ALA A 129 4.78 -2.04 -22.65
C ALA A 129 5.54 -2.00 -21.31
N ASN A 130 5.93 -0.80 -20.86
CA ASN A 130 6.67 -0.58 -19.60
C ASN A 130 5.84 0.26 -18.59
N CYS A 131 4.51 0.33 -18.78
CA CYS A 131 3.56 1.16 -18.04
C CYS A 131 3.98 2.62 -17.85
N ARG A 132 4.81 3.20 -18.73
CA ARG A 132 5.41 4.50 -18.45
C ARG A 132 4.38 5.60 -18.59
N VAL A 133 3.87 6.12 -17.47
CA VAL A 133 2.79 7.12 -17.46
C VAL A 133 3.28 8.46 -17.98
N GLN A 134 2.62 9.02 -19.00
CA GLN A 134 2.85 10.36 -19.53
C GLN A 134 2.00 11.42 -18.83
N SER A 135 0.73 11.12 -18.55
CA SER A 135 -0.19 12.04 -17.89
C SER A 135 -1.36 11.31 -17.24
N GLY A 136 -2.09 12.03 -16.38
CA GLY A 136 -3.34 11.60 -15.76
C GLY A 136 -3.81 12.68 -14.78
N THR A 137 -4.91 12.42 -14.09
CA THR A 137 -5.49 13.32 -13.10
C THR A 137 -5.38 12.67 -11.72
N LEU A 138 -4.79 13.37 -10.76
CA LEU A 138 -4.73 12.93 -9.36
C LEU A 138 -5.80 13.66 -8.56
N ASP A 139 -6.76 12.91 -8.01
CA ASP A 139 -7.57 13.38 -6.88
C ASP A 139 -6.71 13.21 -5.62
N ASP A 140 -5.93 14.26 -5.27
CA ASP A 140 -4.86 14.14 -4.28
C ASP A 140 -5.42 13.88 -2.87
N PRO A 141 -5.13 12.72 -2.27
CA PRO A 141 -5.67 12.38 -0.96
C PRO A 141 -5.11 13.27 0.14
N TYR A 142 -3.91 13.84 -0.02
CA TYR A 142 -3.26 14.60 1.04
C TYR A 142 -3.87 15.98 1.24
N THR A 143 -4.17 16.67 0.14
CA THR A 143 -4.69 18.05 0.15
C THR A 143 -6.18 18.14 -0.18
N GLY A 144 -6.78 17.07 -0.74
CA GLY A 144 -8.15 17.08 -1.24
C GLY A 144 -8.32 17.90 -2.53
N THR A 145 -7.21 18.19 -3.23
CA THR A 145 -7.22 18.99 -4.47
C THR A 145 -7.01 18.11 -5.69
N VAL A 146 -7.49 18.57 -6.84
CA VAL A 146 -7.26 17.88 -8.12
C VAL A 146 -5.97 18.40 -8.76
N ILE A 147 -5.10 17.50 -9.19
CA ILE A 147 -3.81 17.83 -9.80
C ILE A 147 -3.68 17.14 -11.18
N ASP A 148 -3.53 17.95 -12.23
CA ASP A 148 -3.17 17.44 -13.55
C ASP A 148 -1.69 17.03 -13.59
N PHE A 149 -1.44 15.72 -13.63
CA PHE A 149 -0.10 15.18 -13.79
C PHE A 149 0.29 15.16 -15.28
N ARG A 150 1.46 15.72 -15.59
CA ARG A 150 2.13 15.56 -16.88
C ARG A 150 3.61 15.34 -16.65
N ARG A 151 4.14 14.24 -17.18
CA ARG A 151 5.56 13.95 -17.10
C ARG A 151 6.34 15.05 -17.83
N GLY A 152 7.29 15.67 -17.13
CA GLY A 152 7.98 16.88 -17.56
C GLY A 152 8.37 17.76 -16.37
N GLN A 153 9.19 18.79 -16.65
CA GLN A 153 9.78 19.66 -15.63
C GLN A 153 8.73 20.37 -14.76
N ASP A 154 7.58 20.73 -15.33
CA ASP A 154 6.61 21.62 -14.69
C ASP A 154 5.71 20.93 -13.66
N THR A 155 5.31 19.68 -13.88
CA THR A 155 4.33 19.00 -13.00
C THR A 155 4.80 17.65 -12.46
N SER A 156 5.94 17.12 -12.89
CA SER A 156 6.50 15.88 -12.27
C SER A 156 6.92 16.07 -10.82
N SER A 157 7.27 17.29 -10.41
CA SER A 157 7.57 17.62 -9.02
C SER A 157 6.32 17.93 -8.18
N ARG A 158 5.17 18.16 -8.85
CA ARG A 158 3.85 18.39 -8.22
C ARG A 158 3.20 17.11 -7.76
N VAL A 159 3.45 15.98 -8.44
CA VAL A 159 3.02 14.65 -7.98
C VAL A 159 4.24 13.80 -7.64
N GLN A 160 4.37 13.48 -6.36
CA GLN A 160 5.41 12.62 -5.84
C GLN A 160 4.80 11.29 -5.41
N ILE A 161 5.60 10.23 -5.39
CA ILE A 161 5.20 8.99 -4.73
C ILE A 161 5.79 9.05 -3.33
N ASP A 162 4.94 9.21 -2.34
CA ASP A 162 5.31 9.21 -0.93
C ASP A 162 5.38 7.79 -0.38
N HIS A 163 6.30 7.59 0.57
CA HIS A 163 6.27 6.47 1.50
C HIS A 163 5.43 6.88 2.72
N VAL A 164 4.18 6.40 2.83
CA VAL A 164 3.25 6.81 3.92
C VAL A 164 3.88 6.57 5.29
N VAL A 165 4.63 5.48 5.48
CA VAL A 165 5.67 5.34 6.51
C VAL A 165 7.01 5.70 5.88
N ALA A 166 7.53 6.88 6.20
CA ALA A 166 8.77 7.38 5.61
C ALA A 166 9.96 6.43 5.88
N LEU A 167 10.82 6.18 4.89
CA LEU A 167 11.94 5.22 5.03
C LEU A 167 12.90 5.58 6.18
N SER A 168 13.12 6.87 6.42
CA SER A 168 13.93 7.38 7.56
C SER A 168 13.25 7.13 8.91
N ASP A 169 11.92 7.22 8.95
CA ASP A 169 11.15 6.91 10.15
C ASP A 169 11.16 5.40 10.42
N ALA A 170 10.90 4.61 9.37
CA ALA A 170 10.97 3.15 9.42
C ALA A 170 12.34 2.66 9.92
N TRP A 171 13.45 3.26 9.46
CA TRP A 171 14.80 2.94 9.94
C TRP A 171 14.92 3.03 11.46
N GLN A 172 14.51 4.19 11.99
CA GLN A 172 14.54 4.49 13.42
C GLN A 172 13.51 3.69 14.21
N LYS A 173 12.59 3.00 13.53
CA LYS A 173 11.50 2.22 14.11
C LYS A 173 11.50 0.74 13.74
N GLY A 174 12.65 0.21 13.33
CA GLY A 174 12.89 -1.23 13.21
C GLY A 174 13.39 -1.71 11.86
N ALA A 175 13.31 -0.88 10.82
CA ALA A 175 13.77 -1.29 9.49
C ALA A 175 15.28 -1.58 9.44
N GLN A 176 16.09 -1.04 10.36
CA GLN A 176 17.50 -1.43 10.49
C GLN A 176 17.74 -2.90 10.89
N GLN A 177 16.71 -3.59 11.40
CA GLN A 177 16.75 -5.01 11.77
C GLN A 177 16.21 -5.92 10.66
N LEU A 178 15.61 -5.34 9.62
CA LEU A 178 15.10 -6.07 8.48
C LEU A 178 16.23 -6.52 7.56
N SER A 179 16.03 -7.67 6.92
CA SER A 179 16.94 -8.09 5.84
C SER A 179 16.88 -7.09 4.68
N ALA A 180 17.92 -7.06 3.85
CA ALA A 180 17.92 -6.23 2.64
C ALA A 180 16.69 -6.48 1.74
N ALA A 181 16.27 -7.75 1.61
CA ALA A 181 15.07 -8.11 0.85
C ALA A 181 13.78 -7.57 1.47
N GLN A 182 13.66 -7.58 2.81
CA GLN A 182 12.51 -7.01 3.51
C GLN A 182 12.48 -5.48 3.42
N ARG A 183 13.65 -4.81 3.50
CA ARG A 183 13.74 -3.35 3.28
C ARG A 183 13.34 -2.99 1.84
N LEU A 184 13.79 -3.77 0.85
CA LEU A 184 13.37 -3.61 -0.54
C LEU A 184 11.86 -3.78 -0.70
N ALA A 185 11.27 -4.80 -0.08
CA ALA A 185 9.83 -5.00 -0.09
C ALA A 185 9.09 -3.82 0.55
N LEU A 186 9.52 -3.36 1.73
CA LEU A 186 8.92 -2.20 2.42
C LEU A 186 8.94 -0.91 1.59
N ALA A 187 10.02 -0.69 0.83
CA ALA A 187 10.14 0.49 -0.01
C ALA A 187 9.32 0.43 -1.31
N ASN A 188 8.90 -0.77 -1.73
CA ASN A 188 8.11 -0.97 -2.96
C ASN A 188 6.71 -1.53 -2.68
N ASP A 189 6.30 -1.62 -1.42
CA ASP A 189 4.97 -2.09 -1.05
C ASP A 189 3.91 -1.07 -1.48
N PRO A 190 2.92 -1.45 -2.30
CA PRO A 190 1.84 -0.55 -2.68
C PRO A 190 1.08 0.02 -1.49
N ARG A 191 1.01 -0.67 -0.34
CA ARG A 191 0.43 -0.14 0.90
C ARG A 191 1.34 0.85 1.60
N ASN A 192 2.63 0.89 1.28
CA ASN A 192 3.49 1.96 1.76
C ASN A 192 3.57 3.14 0.78
N LEU A 193 3.05 3.04 -0.45
CA LEU A 193 3.28 4.03 -1.51
C LEU A 193 2.04 4.78 -2.00
N GLN A 194 2.03 6.11 -1.93
CA GLN A 194 0.90 6.96 -2.35
C GLN A 194 1.35 8.05 -3.33
N ALA A 195 0.68 8.17 -4.48
CA ALA A 195 0.80 9.38 -5.30
C ALA A 195 0.15 10.55 -4.56
N ALA A 196 0.91 11.62 -4.35
CA ALA A 196 0.48 12.74 -3.53
C ALA A 196 1.06 14.09 -4.02
N ASP A 197 0.43 15.19 -3.58
CA ASP A 197 0.94 16.55 -3.76
C ASP A 197 2.39 16.70 -3.24
N GLY A 198 3.26 17.22 -4.10
CA GLY A 198 4.68 17.36 -3.84
C GLY A 198 5.00 18.28 -2.65
N PRO A 199 4.47 19.51 -2.59
CA PRO A 199 4.56 20.36 -1.40
C PRO A 199 4.11 19.68 -0.09
N ALA A 200 2.95 19.03 -0.07
CA ALA A 200 2.45 18.31 1.10
C ALA A 200 3.41 17.19 1.52
N ASN A 201 3.89 16.38 0.56
CA ASN A 201 4.87 15.33 0.83
C ASN A 201 6.21 15.88 1.35
N ARG A 202 6.69 17.01 0.81
CA ARG A 202 7.90 17.66 1.32
C ARG A 202 7.72 18.20 2.73
N GLN A 203 6.53 18.70 3.07
CA GLN A 203 6.21 19.14 4.43
C GLN A 203 6.22 17.96 5.41
N LYS A 204 5.69 16.81 5.00
CA LYS A 204 5.73 15.57 5.78
C LYS A 204 7.17 15.15 6.15
N SER A 205 8.11 15.24 5.20
CA SER A 205 9.50 14.82 5.41
C SER A 205 9.57 13.36 5.94
N ASP A 206 10.16 13.14 7.11
CA ASP A 206 10.23 11.88 7.84
C ASP A 206 9.35 11.89 9.11
N GLY A 207 8.31 12.72 9.10
CA GLY A 207 7.31 12.78 10.14
C GLY A 207 6.48 11.49 10.24
N ASP A 208 6.07 11.18 11.47
CA ASP A 208 5.11 10.12 11.78
C ASP A 208 3.73 10.72 12.05
N ALA A 209 2.73 9.89 12.37
CA ALA A 209 1.37 10.36 12.64
C ALA A 209 1.27 11.38 13.79
N ALA A 210 2.25 11.43 14.71
CA ALA A 210 2.27 12.43 15.78
C ALA A 210 2.80 13.78 15.32
N THR A 211 3.68 13.82 14.30
CA THR A 211 4.31 15.06 13.85
C THR A 211 3.71 15.63 12.57
N TRP A 212 3.08 14.79 11.75
CA TRP A 212 2.42 15.23 10.53
C TRP A 212 1.24 14.32 10.17
N LEU A 213 0.13 14.95 9.80
CA LEU A 213 -1.05 14.30 9.21
C LEU A 213 -1.45 15.07 7.95
N PRO A 214 -2.05 14.38 6.95
CA PRO A 214 -2.63 15.03 5.78
C PRO A 214 -3.52 16.23 6.16
N PRO A 215 -3.38 17.38 5.48
CA PRO A 215 -4.30 18.50 5.62
C PRO A 215 -5.76 18.13 5.35
N ASN A 216 -6.00 17.24 4.38
CA ASN A 216 -7.30 16.65 4.12
C ASN A 216 -7.70 15.71 5.26
N ARG A 217 -8.67 16.13 6.07
CA ARG A 217 -9.12 15.37 7.25
C ARG A 217 -9.85 14.09 6.89
N GLU A 218 -10.59 14.08 5.78
CA GLU A 218 -11.37 12.92 5.34
C GLU A 218 -10.46 11.72 5.01
N TYR A 219 -9.19 11.98 4.65
CA TYR A 219 -8.22 10.94 4.34
C TYR A 219 -7.46 10.38 5.56
N ARG A 220 -7.57 11.00 6.75
CA ARG A 220 -6.70 10.66 7.89
C ARG A 220 -6.92 9.25 8.43
N CYS A 221 -8.15 8.76 8.39
CA CYS A 221 -8.51 7.40 8.79
C CYS A 221 -7.77 6.36 7.94
N GLU A 222 -7.88 6.49 6.62
CA GLU A 222 -7.17 5.62 5.70
C GLU A 222 -5.65 5.74 5.86
N TYR A 223 -5.14 6.97 5.97
CA TYR A 223 -3.72 7.23 6.16
C TYR A 223 -3.15 6.51 7.39
N VAL A 224 -3.82 6.61 8.55
CA VAL A 224 -3.40 5.98 9.80
C VAL A 224 -3.55 4.46 9.74
N ALA A 225 -4.69 3.95 9.30
CA ALA A 225 -4.91 2.50 9.17
C ALA A 225 -3.86 1.86 8.26
N ARG A 226 -3.48 2.55 7.19
CA ARG A 226 -2.43 2.11 6.26
C ARG A 226 -1.04 2.11 6.89
N GLN A 227 -0.70 3.14 7.67
CA GLN A 227 0.56 3.16 8.43
C GLN A 227 0.63 1.99 9.43
N ILE A 228 -0.47 1.70 10.13
CA ILE A 228 -0.57 0.58 11.07
C ILE A 228 -0.33 -0.75 10.34
N SER A 229 -1.04 -0.99 9.24
CA SER A 229 -0.89 -2.21 8.43
C SER A 229 0.53 -2.41 7.92
N VAL A 230 1.19 -1.34 7.45
CA VAL A 230 2.60 -1.39 7.02
C VAL A 230 3.50 -1.73 8.21
N LYS A 231 3.35 -1.05 9.35
CA LYS A 231 4.19 -1.29 10.52
C LYS A 231 4.01 -2.70 11.07
N ALA A 232 2.78 -3.21 11.14
CA ALA A 232 2.48 -4.56 11.55
C ALA A 232 3.12 -5.60 10.62
N THR A 233 2.98 -5.42 9.30
CA THR A 233 3.58 -6.31 8.30
C THR A 233 5.08 -6.39 8.48
N TYR A 234 5.76 -5.25 8.59
CA TYR A 234 7.22 -5.20 8.64
C TYR A 234 7.77 -5.24 10.07
N THR A 235 6.92 -5.59 11.05
CA THR A 235 7.30 -5.71 12.47
C THR A 235 8.01 -4.46 13.02
N LEU A 236 7.60 -3.29 12.51
CA LEU A 236 8.07 -1.99 12.97
C LEU A 236 7.34 -1.60 14.26
N TRP A 237 7.95 -0.74 15.07
CA TRP A 237 7.32 -0.20 16.27
C TRP A 237 6.79 1.22 16.06
N VAL A 238 6.00 1.68 17.02
CA VAL A 238 5.56 3.08 17.13
C VAL A 238 6.17 3.72 18.36
N THR A 239 6.25 5.05 18.39
CA THR A 239 6.46 5.77 19.65
C THR A 239 5.16 5.91 20.42
N GLN A 240 5.22 6.21 21.71
CA GLN A 240 3.99 6.46 22.49
C GLN A 240 3.16 7.60 21.87
N ALA A 241 3.79 8.72 21.52
CA ALA A 241 3.10 9.84 20.91
C ALA A 241 2.45 9.49 19.56
N GLU A 242 3.11 8.66 18.75
CA GLU A 242 2.56 8.17 17.48
C GLU A 242 1.39 7.21 17.73
N HIS A 243 1.50 6.30 18.68
CA HIS A 243 0.41 5.40 19.07
C HIS A 243 -0.83 6.19 19.49
N ASP A 244 -0.65 7.15 20.41
CA ASP A 244 -1.74 7.99 20.92
C ASP A 244 -2.39 8.79 19.78
N ALA A 245 -1.58 9.41 18.91
CA ALA A 245 -2.09 10.15 17.75
C ALA A 245 -2.86 9.25 16.76
N MET A 246 -2.39 8.01 16.54
CA MET A 246 -3.09 7.05 15.68
C MET A 246 -4.42 6.61 16.30
N ALA A 247 -4.45 6.32 17.60
CA ALA A 247 -5.66 5.94 18.32
C ALA A 247 -6.70 7.09 18.31
N ASP A 248 -6.28 8.32 18.62
CA ASP A 248 -7.15 9.50 18.60
C ASP A 248 -7.80 9.71 17.23
N ILE A 249 -7.03 9.53 16.14
CA ILE A 249 -7.59 9.66 14.78
C ILE A 249 -8.60 8.55 14.49
N LEU A 250 -8.29 7.30 14.85
CA LEU A 250 -9.17 6.16 14.58
C LEU A 250 -10.47 6.20 15.40
N ASP A 251 -10.43 6.73 16.63
CA ASP A 251 -11.63 6.94 17.45
C ASP A 251 -12.63 7.91 16.78
N ASP A 252 -12.13 8.85 15.97
CA ASP A 252 -12.93 9.85 15.25
C ASP A 252 -13.45 9.38 13.87
N CYS A 253 -13.08 8.17 13.41
CA CYS A 253 -13.33 7.71 12.03
C CYS A 253 -14.75 7.19 11.73
N GLY A 254 -15.54 6.88 12.77
CA GLY A 254 -16.86 6.26 12.61
C GLY A 254 -16.80 4.87 11.96
N ASP A 255 -17.92 4.35 11.44
CA ASP A 255 -17.97 3.02 10.78
C ASP A 255 -17.51 3.07 9.30
N THR A 256 -16.61 3.98 8.92
CA THR A 256 -16.32 4.23 7.50
C THR A 256 -15.42 3.13 6.95
N PRO A 257 -15.83 2.39 5.89
CA PRO A 257 -15.03 1.28 5.39
C PRO A 257 -13.71 1.77 4.74
N THR A 258 -12.58 1.65 5.45
CA THR A 258 -11.23 1.58 4.87
C THR A 258 -11.15 0.45 3.81
N PRO A 259 -10.60 0.70 2.63
CA PRO A 259 -10.34 -0.35 1.65
C PRO A 259 -9.21 -1.29 2.13
N THR A 260 -9.55 -2.33 2.90
CA THR A 260 -8.66 -3.46 3.13
C THR A 260 -8.88 -4.49 2.03
N ASP A 261 -8.21 -4.33 0.90
CA ASP A 261 -7.81 -5.44 0.02
C ASP A 261 -6.99 -4.88 -1.14
N GLN A 262 -5.70 -4.68 -0.90
CA GLN A 262 -4.70 -4.59 -1.96
C GLN A 262 -3.68 -5.68 -1.61
N GLY A 263 -3.78 -6.79 -2.33
CA GLY A 263 -3.25 -8.10 -1.97
C GLY A 263 -1.91 -8.07 -1.25
N THR A 264 -1.83 -8.80 -0.14
CA THR A 264 -0.61 -8.92 0.68
C THR A 264 0.55 -9.36 -0.19
N PRO A 265 1.59 -8.53 -0.40
CA PRO A 265 2.85 -9.05 -0.90
C PRO A 265 3.35 -10.02 0.18
N SER A 266 3.57 -11.28 -0.20
CA SER A 266 4.25 -12.23 0.70
C SER A 266 5.57 -11.59 1.11
N ILE A 267 5.74 -11.28 2.40
CA ILE A 267 7.03 -10.87 2.93
C ILE A 267 8.00 -11.97 2.52
N PRO A 268 9.07 -11.66 1.77
CA PRO A 268 10.06 -12.68 1.47
C PRO A 268 10.53 -13.24 2.81
N PRO A 269 10.50 -14.57 3.01
CA PRO A 269 10.89 -15.16 4.29
C PRO A 269 12.26 -14.60 4.65
N SER A 270 12.43 -14.27 5.93
CA SER A 270 13.76 -13.96 6.46
C SER A 270 14.59 -15.22 6.27
N SER A 271 15.26 -15.33 5.13
CA SER A 271 16.39 -16.23 5.02
C SER A 271 17.35 -15.73 6.09
N GLY A 272 17.47 -16.53 7.16
CA GLY A 272 18.64 -16.47 8.02
C GLY A 272 19.89 -16.42 7.13
N PRO A 273 21.02 -15.91 7.64
CA PRO A 273 22.20 -15.65 6.81
C PRO A 273 22.39 -16.84 5.90
N ALA A 274 22.30 -16.60 4.58
CA ALA A 274 22.49 -17.65 3.60
C ALA A 274 23.71 -18.44 4.05
N PRO A 275 23.70 -19.80 3.97
CA PRO A 275 24.95 -20.54 4.12
C PRO A 275 25.95 -19.78 3.28
N VAL A 276 27.01 -19.29 3.92
CA VAL A 276 28.10 -18.64 3.21
C VAL A 276 28.58 -19.73 2.27
N GLU A 277 28.07 -19.70 1.04
CA GLU A 277 28.74 -20.31 -0.07
C GLU A 277 30.12 -19.68 0.01
N THR A 278 31.13 -20.50 0.25
CA THR A 278 32.50 -20.08 0.46
C THR A 278 32.94 -19.39 -0.81
N GLN A 279 32.57 -18.11 -0.97
CA GLN A 279 33.24 -17.20 -1.85
C GLN A 279 34.63 -17.10 -1.28
N GLU A 280 35.57 -17.61 -2.06
CA GLU A 280 36.96 -17.24 -1.95
C GLU A 280 37.02 -15.73 -1.70
N PRO A 281 37.77 -15.27 -0.66
CA PRO A 281 37.83 -13.87 -0.30
C PRO A 281 38.00 -13.02 -1.55
N PRO A 282 37.19 -11.95 -1.76
CA PRO A 282 37.46 -11.05 -2.87
C PRO A 282 38.90 -10.59 -2.72
N ALA A 283 39.67 -10.74 -3.79
CA ALA A 283 41.03 -10.21 -3.85
C ALA A 283 40.98 -8.76 -3.36
N PRO A 284 41.95 -8.33 -2.52
CA PRO A 284 41.94 -6.98 -1.97
C PRO A 284 41.74 -5.99 -3.12
N ALA A 285 40.72 -5.13 -2.99
CA ALA A 285 40.49 -4.06 -3.94
C ALA A 285 41.81 -3.31 -4.12
N ALA A 286 42.27 -3.22 -5.37
CA ALA A 286 43.46 -2.46 -5.69
C ALA A 286 43.28 -1.04 -5.13
N PRO A 287 44.30 -0.45 -4.49
CA PRO A 287 44.19 0.88 -3.92
C PRO A 287 43.73 1.85 -5.00
N GLU A 288 42.61 2.55 -4.76
CA GLU A 288 42.14 3.57 -5.68
C GLU A 288 43.23 4.64 -5.83
N PRO A 289 43.63 4.98 -7.08
CA PRO A 289 44.69 5.94 -7.30
C PRO A 289 44.29 7.32 -6.75
N TYR A 290 45.14 7.89 -5.90
CA TYR A 290 44.99 9.27 -5.45
C TYR A 290 45.79 10.19 -6.35
N TYR A 291 45.12 11.11 -7.04
CA TYR A 291 45.78 12.18 -7.77
C TYR A 291 45.73 13.47 -6.96
N GLU A 292 46.90 14.06 -6.70
CA GLU A 292 47.01 15.32 -5.96
C GLU A 292 46.46 16.51 -6.78
N ASN A 293 46.64 16.49 -8.10
CA ASN A 293 46.21 17.55 -9.02
C ASN A 293 46.13 17.01 -10.46
N CYS A 294 45.71 17.84 -11.42
CA CYS A 294 45.60 17.43 -12.82
C CYS A 294 46.93 17.09 -13.51
N ASP A 295 48.06 17.55 -12.99
CA ASP A 295 49.36 17.15 -13.51
C ASP A 295 49.66 15.69 -13.18
N ALA A 296 49.29 15.24 -11.97
CA ALA A 296 49.38 13.83 -11.59
C ALA A 296 48.43 12.94 -12.40
N VAL A 297 47.22 13.42 -12.73
CA VAL A 297 46.26 12.70 -13.59
C VAL A 297 46.83 12.52 -15.00
N ARG A 298 47.38 13.59 -15.58
CA ARG A 298 48.01 13.56 -16.92
C ARG A 298 49.27 12.70 -16.96
N ALA A 299 50.13 12.80 -15.94
CA ALA A 299 51.33 11.97 -15.83
C ALA A 299 51.02 10.47 -15.70
N ALA A 300 49.87 10.13 -15.10
CA ALA A 300 49.36 8.77 -15.01
C ALA A 300 48.59 8.30 -16.26
N GLY A 301 48.43 9.16 -17.28
CA GLY A 301 47.69 8.83 -18.50
C GLY A 301 46.17 8.69 -18.30
N ALA A 302 45.63 9.18 -17.17
CA ALA A 302 44.22 9.03 -16.79
C ALA A 302 43.34 10.23 -17.22
N ALA A 303 43.91 11.22 -17.93
CA ALA A 303 43.20 12.41 -18.37
C ALA A 303 42.56 12.21 -19.76
N PRO A 304 41.34 12.70 -20.02
CA PRO A 304 40.42 13.33 -19.06
C PRO A 304 39.77 12.29 -18.11
N ILE A 305 39.66 12.64 -16.83
CA ILE A 305 39.07 11.76 -15.81
C ILE A 305 37.63 12.19 -15.49
N ARG A 306 36.69 11.24 -15.46
CA ARG A 306 35.24 11.50 -15.34
C ARG A 306 34.66 11.05 -14.01
N GLU A 307 33.53 11.65 -13.61
CA GLU A 307 32.81 11.22 -12.41
C GLU A 307 32.50 9.72 -12.43
N GLY A 308 32.80 9.02 -11.33
CA GLY A 308 32.70 7.56 -11.21
C GLY A 308 33.96 6.78 -11.65
N GLN A 309 34.97 7.42 -12.23
CA GLN A 309 36.24 6.76 -12.54
C GLN A 309 37.20 6.73 -11.33
N PRO A 310 38.02 5.67 -11.18
CA PRO A 310 38.99 5.56 -10.08
C PRO A 310 39.93 6.78 -10.02
N GLY A 311 39.93 7.46 -8.87
CA GLY A 311 40.75 8.66 -8.65
C GLY A 311 40.10 9.99 -9.03
N PHE A 312 38.87 10.00 -9.57
CA PHE A 312 38.10 11.22 -9.78
C PHE A 312 37.75 11.87 -8.44
N ARG A 313 37.89 13.20 -8.37
CA ARG A 313 37.49 14.02 -7.21
C ARG A 313 36.97 15.34 -7.71
N SER A 314 35.89 15.84 -7.12
CA SER A 314 35.27 17.13 -7.45
C SER A 314 36.26 18.31 -7.44
N ARG A 315 37.29 18.27 -6.59
CA ARG A 315 38.36 19.28 -6.56
C ARG A 315 39.25 19.35 -7.82
N LEU A 316 39.21 18.32 -8.68
CA LEU A 316 39.93 18.27 -9.96
C LEU A 316 39.06 18.82 -11.11
N ASP A 317 37.75 18.92 -10.89
CA ASP A 317 36.76 19.42 -11.82
C ASP A 317 36.46 20.89 -11.49
N GLY A 318 37.25 21.80 -12.06
CA GLY A 318 37.18 23.23 -11.76
C GLY A 318 35.88 23.91 -12.23
N ASN A 319 35.19 23.33 -13.21
CA ASN A 319 33.95 23.84 -13.78
C ASN A 319 32.70 23.02 -13.38
N ASN A 320 32.87 21.94 -12.62
CA ASN A 320 31.81 21.05 -12.12
C ASN A 320 30.92 20.49 -13.24
N ASP A 321 31.51 20.12 -14.38
CA ASP A 321 30.77 19.52 -15.51
C ASP A 321 30.85 17.98 -15.58
N GLY A 322 31.51 17.36 -14.58
CA GLY A 322 31.73 15.92 -14.48
C GLY A 322 32.97 15.44 -15.25
N VAL A 323 33.76 16.33 -15.84
CA VAL A 323 34.99 16.02 -16.60
C VAL A 323 36.17 16.85 -16.06
N ALA A 324 37.06 16.18 -15.33
CA ALA A 324 38.24 16.80 -14.77
C ALA A 324 39.48 16.63 -15.67
N CYS A 325 40.37 17.63 -15.59
CA CYS A 325 41.72 17.58 -16.16
C CYS A 325 41.80 17.35 -17.68
N GLY A 326 40.79 17.84 -18.43
CA GLY A 326 40.77 17.84 -19.90
C GLY A 326 41.74 18.82 -20.56
#